data_AF-A0A5K0YMH3-F1
#
_entry.id   AF-A0A5K0YMH3-F1
#
_cell.length_a   1.000
_cell.length_b   1.000
_cell.length_c   1.000
_cell.angle_alpha   90.00
_cell.angle_beta   90.00
_cell.angle_gamma   90.00
#
_symmetry.space_group_name_H-M   'P 1'
#
loop_
_entity.id
_entity.type
_entity.pdbx_description
1 polymer ?
#
loop_
_entity_poly.entity_id
_entity_poly.type
_entity_poly.pdbx_seq_one_letter_code
_entity_poly.pdbx_strand_id
1 'polypeptide(L)' 'AHPWFKDIQWDRLYQMEAAFIPEVNDELDTQNFEEFEE' A
#
# COMPACT_ATOMS: atom_id res chain seq x y z
N ALA A 1 -5.89 1.48 23.88
CA ALA A 1 -5.63 1.97 22.52
C ALA A 1 -4.63 3.12 22.58
N HIS A 2 -3.57 3.09 21.77
CA HIS A 2 -2.57 4.17 21.76
C HIS A 2 -3.15 5.42 21.06
N PRO A 3 -2.93 6.66 21.57
CA PRO A 3 -3.54 7.89 21.01
C PRO A 3 -3.25 8.13 19.53
N TRP A 4 -2.12 7.63 19.01
CA TRP A 4 -1.76 7.73 17.59
C TRP A 4 -2.79 7.07 16.65
N PHE A 5 -3.48 6.03 17.13
CA PHE A 5 -4.43 5.23 16.33
C PHE A 5 -5.90 5.59 16.56
N LYS A 6 -6.18 6.72 17.22
CA LYS A 6 -7.54 7.06 17.68
C LYS A 6 -8.57 7.14 16.54
N ASP A 7 -8.14 7.51 15.34
CA ASP A 7 -9.03 7.72 14.18
C ASP A 7 -9.02 6.52 13.22
N ILE A 8 -8.27 5.45 13.51
CA ILE A 8 -8.26 4.25 12.67
C ILE A 8 -9.52 3.42 12.91
N GLN A 9 -10.27 3.18 11.84
CA GLN A 9 -11.41 2.26 11.82
C GLN A 9 -10.93 0.81 11.63
N TRP A 10 -10.41 0.20 12.69
CA TRP A 10 -9.80 -1.15 12.62
C TRP A 10 -10.72 -2.22 12.04
N ASP A 11 -12.03 -2.18 12.35
CA ASP A 11 -13.01 -3.17 11.86
C ASP A 11 -13.23 -3.13 10.34
N ARG A 12 -12.87 -2.01 9.69
CA ARG A 12 -13.09 -1.79 8.25
C ARG A 12 -11.81 -1.57 7.47
N LEU A 13 -10.64 -1.56 8.11
CA LEU A 13 -9.36 -1.23 7.47
C LEU A 13 -9.09 -2.07 6.21
N TYR A 14 -9.42 -3.36 6.22
CA TYR A 14 -9.23 -4.25 5.06
C TYR A 14 -10.13 -3.91 3.85
N GLN A 15 -11.26 -3.24 4.10
CA GLN A 15 -12.23 -2.86 3.07
C GLN A 15 -12.01 -1.42 2.58
N MET A 16 -11.17 -0.65 3.27
CA MET A 16 -10.89 0.73 2.91
C MET A 16 -9.97 0.79 1.69
N GLU A 17 -10.18 1.82 0.86
CA GLU A 17 -9.24 2.15 -0.19
C GLU A 17 -7.89 2.55 0.43
N ALA A 18 -6.80 2.07 -0.19
CA ALA A 18 -5.46 2.44 0.23
C ALA A 18 -5.23 3.94 -0.01
N ALA A 19 -4.46 4.58 0.86
CA ALA A 19 -4.12 6.00 0.71
C ALA A 19 -3.27 6.29 -0.54
N PHE A 20 -2.64 5.26 -1.10
CA PHE A 20 -1.84 5.34 -2.31
C PHE A 20 -1.93 4.03 -3.08
N ILE A 21 -2.12 4.13 -4.39
CA ILE A 21 -2.12 3.02 -5.34
C ILE A 21 -1.02 3.33 -6.35
N PRO A 22 0.07 2.54 -6.42
CA PRO A 22 1.14 2.77 -7.39
C PRO A 22 0.65 2.45 -8.81
N GLU A 23 1.27 3.09 -9.79
CA GLU A 23 1.05 2.77 -11.20
C GLU A 23 1.69 1.42 -11.53
N VAL A 24 0.94 0.56 -12.20
CA VAL A 24 1.36 -0.75 -12.70
C VAL A 24 0.79 -0.89 -14.11
N ASN A 25 1.66 -0.97 -15.10
CA ASN A 25 1.28 -0.95 -16.51
C ASN A 25 0.81 -2.32 -17.00
N ASP A 26 1.44 -3.40 -16.52
CA ASP A 26 1.13 -4.77 -16.89
C ASP A 26 1.53 -5.79 -15.80
N GLU A 27 1.24 -7.08 -16.04
CA GLU A 27 1.46 -8.16 -15.06
C GLU A 27 2.93 -8.41 -14.73
N LEU A 28 3.85 -8.07 -15.64
CA LEU A 28 5.29 -8.28 -15.48
C LEU A 28 6.03 -6.97 -15.17
N ASP A 29 5.30 -5.89 -14.91
CA ASP A 29 5.86 -4.58 -14.61
C ASP A 29 6.64 -4.58 -13.28
N THR A 30 7.96 -4.37 -13.37
CA THR A 30 8.86 -4.27 -12.22
C THR A 30 9.29 -2.84 -11.90
N GLN A 31 8.64 -1.80 -12.45
CA GLN A 31 9.06 -0.40 -12.29
C GLN A 31 9.10 0.11 -10.84
N ASN A 32 8.33 -0.52 -9.95
CA ASN A 32 8.24 -0.15 -8.53
C ASN A 32 9.24 -0.93 -7.66
N PHE A 33 10.11 -1.74 -8.28
CA PHE A 33 11.19 -2.47 -7.62
C PHE A 33 12.54 -1.84 -7.98
N GLU A 34 13.52 -2.01 -7.09
CA GLU A 34 14.89 -1.59 -7.34
C GLU A 34 15.54 -2.52 -8.38
N GLU A 35 16.31 -1.94 -9.31
CA GLU A 35 17.16 -2.71 -10.22
C GLU A 35 18.44 -3.14 -9.49
N PHE A 36 18.80 -4.42 -9.61
CA PHE A 36 20.04 -4.95 -9.04
C PHE A 36 21.02 -5.27 -10.16
N GLU A 37 22.33 -5.12 -9.89
CA GLU A 37 23.35 -5.68 -10.77
C GLU A 37 23.26 -7.22 -10.71
N GLU A 38 23.25 -7.88 -11.88
CA GLU A 38 23.21 -9.35 -12.02
C GLU A 38 24.52 -10.05 -11.64
#